data_AF-A0A7X7KY58-F1
#
_entry.id   AF-A0A7X7KY58-F1
#
_cell.length_a   1.000
_cell.length_b   1.000
_cell.length_c   1.000
_cell.angle_alpha   90.00
_cell.angle_beta   90.00
_cell.angle_gamma   90.00
#
_symmetry.space_group_name_H-M   'P 1'
#
loop_
_entity.id
_entity.type
_entity.pdbx_description
1 polymer ?
#
loop_
_entity_poly.entity_id
_entity_poly.type
_entity_poly.pdbx_seq_one_letter_code
_entity_poly.pdbx_strand_id
1 'polypeptide(L)'
;PERILPLGEATAAASAALAAVRVKIDDYFTRCALAAFDPRAAVPLNRAEGDYGALAALDLDRRRAELASFTVARIEASRPLPLLEGLNPYWAGAMEAFARQVVAPLLGAGRTELSESEWLEVQARLQPYEAWMAARAGGAVAALGIARVREILAGDGLSRVGALLDRDASFATEVGELADLERLILYHANLNRLLNNFVSFSDFYDSGHDEIFRVGRLYIDGRLCDLCVEVKDVNSHATLAAAGKIFMAYCEINRPATKEKRFIGVAVTAGFASSLWVGRNGIFYDREGRDWEAVIIKIVESPVSLKEAFWSPWIKISAMVGDQIRKLLTAKQDAMLSATAKQIDTTTATVATGARPAAAPRMEGAALASSVAAIGIAVGLLGSAVGGLISVISGLPPWKTLAGVLAIFLAVSGPSVILAYFKLRARDLAPILNACGWAVNSRIRVTMRLGRTFTHEAALPPDAHLELGDAFAENRRGAVWSLIVAGLALVLFVYWRLGWLNAWLPSSWERRSRAGDPPATVVMPRETPEKP
;
A
#
# COMPACT_ATOMS: atom_id res chain seq x y z
N PRO A 1 39.02 -9.34 -61.17
CA PRO A 1 39.83 -9.86 -60.04
C PRO A 1 41.08 -9.03 -59.77
N GLU A 2 41.96 -8.82 -60.74
CA GLU A 2 43.26 -8.12 -60.56
C GLU A 2 43.12 -6.68 -60.05
N ARG A 3 42.07 -5.95 -60.46
CA ARG A 3 41.78 -4.59 -59.93
C ARG A 3 41.29 -4.55 -58.47
N ILE A 4 40.70 -5.64 -57.97
CA ILE A 4 40.15 -5.73 -56.60
C ILE A 4 41.16 -6.43 -55.67
N LEU A 5 41.99 -7.33 -56.20
CA LEU A 5 42.99 -8.08 -55.47
C LEU A 5 44.39 -7.81 -56.08
N PRO A 6 44.94 -6.59 -55.93
CA PRO A 6 46.24 -6.22 -56.50
C PRO A 6 47.40 -7.11 -56.04
N LEU A 7 47.25 -7.80 -54.91
CA LEU A 7 48.25 -8.72 -54.35
C LEU A 7 47.70 -10.17 -54.24
N GLY A 8 46.64 -10.51 -54.98
CA GLY A 8 46.00 -11.82 -54.87
C GLY A 8 45.51 -12.10 -53.45
N GLU A 9 45.84 -13.28 -52.91
CA GLU A 9 45.47 -13.71 -51.55
C GLU A 9 46.02 -12.79 -50.45
N ALA A 10 47.17 -12.13 -50.69
CA ALA A 10 47.80 -11.23 -49.72
C ALA A 10 47.09 -9.86 -49.61
N THR A 11 46.16 -9.53 -50.51
CA THR A 11 45.46 -8.23 -50.52
C THR A 11 44.72 -7.97 -49.21
N ALA A 12 44.10 -8.99 -48.62
CA ALA A 12 43.37 -8.84 -47.37
C ALA A 12 44.28 -8.46 -46.20
N ALA A 13 45.44 -9.11 -46.09
CA ALA A 13 46.45 -8.79 -45.07
C ALA A 13 47.04 -7.39 -45.30
N ALA A 14 47.35 -7.04 -46.56
CA ALA A 14 47.85 -5.72 -46.94
C ALA A 14 46.85 -4.59 -46.61
N SER A 15 45.57 -4.78 -46.89
CA SER A 15 44.52 -3.80 -46.53
C SER A 15 44.38 -3.66 -45.00
N ALA A 16 44.47 -4.74 -44.23
CA ALA A 16 44.46 -4.67 -42.77
C ALA A 16 45.69 -3.94 -42.20
N ALA A 17 46.89 -4.22 -42.75
CA ALA A 17 48.12 -3.53 -42.36
C ALA A 17 48.08 -2.04 -42.72
N LEU A 18 47.54 -1.69 -43.89
CA LEU A 18 47.30 -0.30 -44.29
C LEU A 18 46.33 0.39 -43.32
N ALA A 19 45.19 -0.22 -43.02
CA ALA A 19 44.18 0.33 -42.12
C ALA A 19 44.72 0.61 -40.71
N ALA A 20 45.61 -0.26 -40.20
CA ALA A 20 46.20 -0.12 -38.87
C ALA A 20 47.07 1.16 -38.71
N VAL A 21 47.71 1.64 -39.78
CA VAL A 21 48.60 2.81 -39.74
C VAL A 21 48.06 4.04 -40.48
N ARG A 22 47.01 3.88 -41.31
CA ARG A 22 46.50 4.91 -42.23
C ARG A 22 46.29 6.27 -41.57
N VAL A 23 45.49 6.31 -40.51
CA VAL A 23 45.18 7.56 -39.79
C VAL A 23 46.45 8.26 -39.32
N LYS A 24 47.46 7.49 -38.90
CA LYS A 24 48.70 8.03 -38.36
C LYS A 24 49.66 8.52 -39.45
N ILE A 25 49.67 7.88 -40.60
CA ILE A 25 50.44 8.30 -41.77
C ILE A 25 49.81 9.56 -42.40
N ASP A 26 48.48 9.61 -42.52
CA ASP A 26 47.75 10.81 -42.98
C ASP A 26 48.03 12.02 -42.06
N ASP A 27 47.97 11.79 -40.75
CA ASP A 27 48.30 12.78 -39.71
C ASP A 27 49.78 13.25 -39.82
N TYR A 28 50.72 12.35 -40.12
CA TYR A 28 52.12 12.71 -40.35
C TYR A 28 52.29 13.64 -41.54
N PHE A 29 51.79 13.26 -42.73
CA PHE A 29 51.95 14.09 -43.93
C PHE A 29 51.23 15.44 -43.78
N THR A 30 50.06 15.47 -43.14
CA THR A 30 49.35 16.71 -42.83
C THR A 30 50.20 17.65 -41.94
N ARG A 31 50.86 17.11 -40.90
CA ARG A 31 51.74 17.90 -40.04
C ARG A 31 53.02 18.36 -40.76
N CYS A 32 53.60 17.52 -41.62
CA CYS A 32 54.75 17.89 -42.45
C CYS A 32 54.41 19.01 -43.44
N ALA A 33 53.22 18.97 -44.05
CA ALA A 33 52.73 20.03 -44.93
C ALA A 33 52.49 21.34 -44.16
N LEU A 34 51.91 21.28 -42.95
CA LEU A 34 51.70 22.45 -42.10
C LEU A 34 53.04 23.08 -41.64
N ALA A 35 54.02 22.25 -41.31
CA ALA A 35 55.38 22.70 -40.97
C ALA A 35 56.11 23.34 -42.18
N ALA A 36 55.79 22.93 -43.41
CA ALA A 36 56.31 23.55 -44.63
C ALA A 36 55.60 24.87 -44.96
N PHE A 37 54.30 24.99 -44.64
CA PHE A 37 53.51 26.19 -44.84
C PHE A 37 53.90 27.33 -43.89
N ASP A 38 54.02 27.04 -42.59
CA ASP A 38 54.53 27.98 -41.59
C ASP A 38 55.62 27.30 -40.74
N PRO A 39 56.90 27.70 -40.87
CA PRO A 39 57.99 27.16 -40.07
C PRO A 39 57.77 27.25 -38.56
N ARG A 40 56.95 28.20 -38.08
CA ARG A 40 56.59 28.33 -36.66
C ARG A 40 55.75 27.16 -36.15
N ALA A 41 55.06 26.44 -37.03
CA ALA A 41 54.26 25.27 -36.68
C ALA A 41 55.12 24.03 -36.41
N ALA A 42 56.36 23.95 -36.91
CA ALA A 42 57.19 22.75 -36.78
C ALA A 42 57.49 22.35 -35.32
N VAL A 43 57.74 23.34 -34.45
CA VAL A 43 58.03 23.10 -33.02
C VAL A 43 56.81 22.57 -32.26
N PRO A 44 55.63 23.24 -32.26
CA PRO A 44 54.45 22.76 -31.52
C PRO A 44 53.81 21.50 -32.11
N LEU A 45 54.06 21.17 -33.39
CA LEU A 45 53.63 19.92 -33.99
C LEU A 45 54.49 18.72 -33.59
N ASN A 46 55.68 18.97 -33.03
CA ASN A 46 56.45 17.99 -32.28
C ASN A 46 56.13 18.13 -30.78
N ARG A 47 56.32 17.05 -30.01
CA ARG A 47 56.06 17.04 -28.57
C ARG A 47 57.03 17.95 -27.82
N ALA A 48 56.52 18.69 -26.83
CA ALA A 48 57.34 19.54 -25.98
C ALA A 48 58.14 18.69 -24.98
N GLU A 49 59.23 19.24 -24.43
CA GLU A 49 60.07 18.54 -23.44
C GLU A 49 59.27 18.09 -22.20
N GLY A 50 58.27 18.88 -21.79
CA GLY A 50 57.38 18.55 -20.67
C GLY A 50 56.58 17.27 -20.88
N ASP A 51 56.21 16.93 -22.12
CA ASP A 51 55.48 15.70 -22.44
C ASP A 51 56.37 14.46 -22.24
N TYR A 52 57.68 14.58 -22.50
CA TYR A 52 58.66 13.52 -22.22
C TYR A 52 58.98 13.41 -20.73
N GLY A 53 59.01 14.54 -20.02
CA GLY A 53 59.15 14.55 -18.56
C GLY A 53 58.01 13.81 -17.85
N ALA A 54 56.78 13.94 -18.35
CA ALA A 54 55.62 13.21 -17.83
C ALA A 54 55.72 11.69 -18.08
N LEU A 55 56.32 11.26 -19.20
CA LEU A 55 56.57 9.85 -19.49
C LEU A 55 57.68 9.24 -18.64
N ALA A 56 58.72 10.02 -18.30
CA ALA A 56 59.86 9.55 -17.52
C ALA A 56 59.50 9.12 -16.08
N ALA A 57 58.39 9.63 -15.55
CA ALA A 57 57.86 9.24 -14.25
C ALA A 57 57.14 7.87 -14.25
N LEU A 58 57.04 7.22 -15.41
CA LEU A 58 56.26 6.00 -15.60
C LEU A 58 57.13 4.87 -16.17
N ASP A 59 56.75 3.61 -15.94
CA ASP A 59 57.43 2.46 -16.55
C ASP A 59 57.27 2.45 -18.07
N LEU A 60 58.37 2.53 -18.81
CA LEU A 60 58.37 2.63 -20.27
C LEU A 60 58.30 1.25 -20.93
N ASP A 61 57.13 0.91 -21.48
CA ASP A 61 56.95 -0.24 -22.40
C ASP A 61 56.62 0.27 -23.82
N ARG A 62 57.09 -0.46 -24.84
CA ARG A 62 56.87 -0.13 -26.26
C ARG A 62 55.39 -0.09 -26.63
N ARG A 63 54.51 -0.81 -25.92
CA ARG A 63 53.06 -0.87 -26.21
C ARG A 63 52.20 0.06 -25.36
N ARG A 64 52.83 1.03 -24.70
CA ARG A 64 52.13 1.95 -23.81
C ARG A 64 51.21 2.91 -24.57
N ALA A 65 49.96 3.04 -24.11
CA ALA A 65 48.91 3.80 -24.81
C ALA A 65 49.24 5.29 -24.96
N GLU A 66 49.96 5.87 -23.99
CA GLU A 66 50.40 7.26 -24.00
C GLU A 66 51.33 7.55 -25.20
N LEU A 67 52.17 6.57 -25.60
CA LEU A 67 53.03 6.66 -26.78
C LEU A 67 52.23 6.60 -28.10
N ALA A 68 51.06 5.97 -28.12
CA ALA A 68 50.21 5.90 -29.31
C ALA A 68 49.77 7.31 -29.78
N SER A 69 49.58 8.22 -28.83
CA SER A 69 49.18 9.62 -29.07
C SER A 69 50.30 10.49 -29.67
N PHE A 70 51.55 10.02 -29.64
CA PHE A 70 52.70 10.77 -30.17
C PHE A 70 52.78 10.58 -31.69
N THR A 71 53.48 11.47 -32.39
CA THR A 71 53.67 11.36 -33.86
C THR A 71 54.35 10.03 -34.20
N VAL A 72 54.11 9.51 -35.42
CA VAL A 72 54.72 8.24 -35.86
C VAL A 72 56.23 8.39 -36.11
N ALA A 73 56.65 9.56 -36.57
CA ALA A 73 58.03 9.99 -36.75
C ALA A 73 58.14 11.50 -36.40
N ARG A 74 59.37 12.02 -36.37
CA ARG A 74 59.62 13.44 -36.14
C ARG A 74 59.09 14.29 -37.31
N ILE A 75 58.37 15.36 -36.99
CA ILE A 75 57.77 16.25 -38.00
C ILE A 75 58.79 17.29 -38.46
N GLU A 76 59.05 17.33 -39.75
CA GLU A 76 59.89 18.33 -40.43
C GLU A 76 59.24 18.70 -41.77
N ALA A 77 59.53 19.90 -42.28
CA ALA A 77 58.96 20.40 -43.53
C ALA A 77 59.31 19.48 -44.71
N SER A 78 58.29 19.03 -45.44
CA SER A 78 58.42 18.19 -46.65
C SER A 78 59.24 16.90 -46.48
N ARG A 79 59.33 16.36 -45.26
CA ARG A 79 60.13 15.17 -44.96
C ARG A 79 59.40 13.86 -45.34
N PRO A 80 60.02 12.95 -46.12
CA PRO A 80 59.50 11.60 -46.33
C PRO A 80 59.32 10.84 -45.00
N LEU A 81 58.31 9.98 -44.93
CA LEU A 81 58.04 9.18 -43.75
C LEU A 81 59.06 8.03 -43.65
N PRO A 82 59.88 7.93 -42.60
CA PRO A 82 60.72 6.75 -42.40
C PRO A 82 59.88 5.51 -42.09
N LEU A 83 60.25 4.36 -42.65
CA LEU A 83 59.48 3.11 -42.54
C LEU A 83 60.01 2.14 -41.47
N LEU A 84 61.28 2.25 -41.08
CA LEU A 84 61.94 1.29 -40.19
C LEU A 84 62.60 1.96 -38.98
N GLU A 85 63.39 3.01 -39.20
CA GLU A 85 64.18 3.68 -38.15
C GLU A 85 63.60 5.05 -37.76
N GLY A 86 63.91 5.53 -36.55
CA GLY A 86 63.43 6.85 -36.09
C GLY A 86 61.92 6.93 -35.87
N LEU A 87 61.27 5.77 -35.74
CA LEU A 87 59.85 5.63 -35.50
C LEU A 87 59.51 5.64 -34.02
N ASN A 88 58.28 6.06 -33.72
CA ASN A 88 57.68 5.90 -32.42
C ASN A 88 57.63 4.41 -32.03
N PRO A 89 58.17 4.02 -30.86
CA PRO A 89 58.24 2.61 -30.43
C PRO A 89 56.89 1.88 -30.43
N TYR A 90 55.79 2.59 -30.20
CA TYR A 90 54.44 2.03 -30.25
C TYR A 90 54.02 1.61 -31.66
N TRP A 91 54.35 2.43 -32.65
CA TRP A 91 53.94 2.22 -34.03
C TRP A 91 54.96 1.38 -34.83
N ALA A 92 56.19 1.20 -34.33
CA ALA A 92 57.27 0.50 -35.02
C ALA A 92 56.85 -0.88 -35.57
N GLY A 93 56.16 -1.70 -34.77
CA GLY A 93 55.72 -3.03 -35.22
C GLY A 93 54.62 -2.98 -36.31
N ALA A 94 53.69 -2.03 -36.20
CA ALA A 94 52.65 -1.83 -37.21
C ALA A 94 53.22 -1.25 -38.52
N MET A 95 54.18 -0.33 -38.41
CA MET A 95 54.92 0.24 -39.54
C MET A 95 55.79 -0.81 -40.24
N GLU A 96 56.42 -1.72 -39.50
CA GLU A 96 57.18 -2.83 -40.08
C GLU A 96 56.25 -3.80 -40.84
N ALA A 97 55.08 -4.12 -40.28
CA ALA A 97 54.07 -4.93 -40.96
C ALA A 97 53.55 -4.23 -42.23
N PHE A 98 53.29 -2.92 -42.17
CA PHE A 98 52.93 -2.10 -43.32
C PHE A 98 54.02 -2.08 -44.39
N ALA A 99 55.28 -1.87 -44.01
CA ALA A 99 56.41 -1.87 -44.94
C ALA A 99 56.55 -3.23 -45.65
N ARG A 100 56.40 -4.33 -44.92
CA ARG A 100 56.53 -5.69 -45.45
C ARG A 100 55.35 -6.14 -46.30
N GLN A 101 54.13 -5.84 -45.88
CA GLN A 101 52.90 -6.37 -46.48
C GLN A 101 52.30 -5.45 -47.54
N VAL A 102 52.64 -4.15 -47.52
CA VAL A 102 52.04 -3.14 -48.41
C VAL A 102 53.11 -2.46 -49.27
N VAL A 103 54.13 -1.86 -48.65
CA VAL A 103 55.13 -1.07 -49.40
C VAL A 103 55.99 -1.96 -50.29
N ALA A 104 56.60 -3.02 -49.75
CA ALA A 104 57.48 -3.89 -50.53
C ALA A 104 56.77 -4.56 -51.73
N PRO A 105 55.52 -5.08 -51.60
CA PRO A 105 54.81 -5.70 -52.71
C PRO A 105 54.24 -4.70 -53.74
N LEU A 106 53.84 -3.49 -53.34
CA LEU A 106 53.22 -2.52 -54.25
C LEU A 106 54.20 -1.54 -54.89
N LEU A 107 55.22 -1.10 -54.14
CA LEU A 107 56.17 -0.05 -54.55
C LEU A 107 57.61 -0.56 -54.76
N GLY A 108 57.88 -1.83 -54.42
CA GLY A 108 59.17 -2.49 -54.59
C GLY A 108 59.94 -2.70 -53.27
N ALA A 109 60.75 -3.76 -53.24
CA ALA A 109 61.52 -4.13 -52.05
C ALA A 109 62.66 -3.14 -51.73
N GLY A 110 63.03 -3.04 -50.45
CA GLY A 110 64.19 -2.26 -49.99
C GLY A 110 63.95 -0.76 -49.77
N ARG A 111 62.69 -0.30 -49.82
CA ARG A 111 62.33 1.08 -49.47
C ARG A 111 62.47 1.32 -47.97
N THR A 112 63.18 2.38 -47.60
CA THR A 112 63.40 2.80 -46.20
C THR A 112 62.54 4.01 -45.81
N GLU A 113 62.03 4.75 -46.81
CA GLU A 113 61.21 5.94 -46.65
C GLU A 113 60.05 5.93 -47.65
N LEU A 114 58.98 6.65 -47.31
CA LEU A 114 57.76 6.79 -48.13
C LEU A 114 57.45 8.27 -48.37
N SER A 115 57.32 8.66 -49.63
CA SER A 115 56.84 10.00 -50.00
C SER A 115 55.32 10.11 -49.95
N GLU A 116 54.79 11.33 -49.91
CA GLU A 116 53.35 11.59 -49.88
C GLU A 116 52.65 11.11 -51.17
N SER A 117 53.31 11.24 -52.33
CA SER A 117 52.77 10.73 -53.61
C SER A 117 52.71 9.21 -53.63
N GLU A 118 53.74 8.52 -53.13
CA GLU A 118 53.75 7.06 -52.98
C GLU A 118 52.71 6.58 -51.97
N TRP A 119 52.45 7.36 -50.92
CA TRP A 119 51.38 7.08 -49.97
C TRP A 119 49.99 7.13 -50.62
N LEU A 120 49.70 8.17 -51.40
CA LEU A 120 48.46 8.27 -52.17
C LEU A 120 48.32 7.14 -53.20
N GLU A 121 49.43 6.73 -53.83
CA GLU A 121 49.44 5.59 -54.75
C GLU A 121 49.06 4.28 -54.04
N VAL A 122 49.61 4.02 -52.86
CA VAL A 122 49.27 2.84 -52.05
C VAL A 122 47.78 2.83 -51.68
N GLN A 123 47.25 3.98 -51.23
CA GLN A 123 45.83 4.12 -50.93
C GLN A 123 44.96 3.84 -52.16
N ALA A 124 45.31 4.42 -53.32
CA ALA A 124 44.58 4.23 -54.57
C ALA A 124 44.57 2.76 -55.05
N ARG A 125 45.68 2.04 -54.88
CA ARG A 125 45.78 0.63 -55.28
C ARG A 125 44.92 -0.30 -54.42
N LEU A 126 44.74 -0.01 -53.13
CA LEU A 126 43.94 -0.83 -52.21
C LEU A 126 42.48 -0.37 -52.07
N GLN A 127 42.14 0.84 -52.52
CA GLN A 127 40.78 1.38 -52.49
C GLN A 127 39.70 0.47 -53.13
N PRO A 128 39.94 -0.19 -54.29
CA PRO A 128 38.93 -1.08 -54.87
C PRO A 128 38.59 -2.29 -53.99
N TYR A 129 39.56 -2.81 -53.23
CA TYR A 129 39.33 -3.90 -52.28
C TYR A 129 38.46 -3.43 -51.10
N GLU A 130 38.76 -2.25 -50.56
CA GLU A 130 38.02 -1.67 -49.44
C GLU A 130 36.58 -1.35 -49.82
N ALA A 131 36.37 -0.80 -51.03
CA ALA A 131 35.03 -0.55 -51.56
C ALA A 131 34.24 -1.86 -51.75
N TRP A 132 34.89 -2.93 -52.22
CA TRP A 132 34.27 -4.24 -52.34
C TRP A 132 33.90 -4.86 -50.98
N MET A 133 34.78 -4.74 -49.98
CA MET A 133 34.50 -5.19 -48.61
C MET A 133 33.35 -4.40 -47.96
N ALA A 134 33.28 -3.08 -48.19
CA ALA A 134 32.22 -2.23 -47.68
C ALA A 134 30.85 -2.53 -48.30
N ALA A 135 30.81 -2.94 -49.57
CA ALA A 135 29.58 -3.32 -50.28
C ALA A 135 29.10 -4.76 -50.01
N ARG A 136 29.73 -5.47 -49.06
CA ARG A 136 29.42 -6.88 -48.77
C ARG A 136 28.01 -7.05 -48.17
N ALA A 137 27.07 -7.55 -48.97
CA ALA A 137 25.77 -8.02 -48.51
C ALA A 137 25.84 -9.48 -48.00
N GLY A 138 24.99 -9.83 -47.03
CA GLY A 138 24.89 -11.21 -46.52
C GLY A 138 25.85 -11.57 -45.38
N GLY A 139 26.26 -10.60 -44.56
CA GLY A 139 27.10 -10.85 -43.37
C GLY A 139 26.52 -11.92 -42.42
N ALA A 140 25.20 -12.01 -42.30
CA ALA A 140 24.51 -13.01 -41.47
C ALA A 140 24.78 -14.47 -41.90
N VAL A 141 25.04 -14.71 -43.19
CA VAL A 141 25.29 -16.06 -43.73
C VAL A 141 26.76 -16.31 -44.03
N ALA A 142 27.63 -15.32 -43.81
CA ALA A 142 29.06 -15.43 -44.09
C ALA A 142 29.75 -16.56 -43.30
N ALA A 143 29.29 -16.82 -42.07
CA ALA A 143 29.83 -17.86 -41.20
C ALA A 143 29.54 -19.29 -41.70
N LEU A 144 28.55 -19.47 -42.58
CA LEU A 144 28.23 -20.79 -43.17
C LEU A 144 29.33 -21.26 -44.13
N GLY A 145 30.15 -20.34 -44.65
CA GLY A 145 31.17 -20.64 -45.64
C GLY A 145 30.60 -20.82 -47.05
N ILE A 146 31.43 -20.56 -48.06
CA ILE A 146 30.99 -20.53 -49.47
C ILE A 146 30.48 -21.89 -49.97
N ALA A 147 31.03 -23.00 -49.45
CA ALA A 147 30.63 -24.34 -49.81
C ALA A 147 29.17 -24.62 -49.38
N ARG A 148 28.82 -24.32 -48.12
CA ARG A 148 27.46 -24.53 -47.60
C ARG A 148 26.44 -23.61 -48.26
N VAL A 149 26.81 -22.36 -48.54
CA VAL A 149 25.92 -21.42 -49.25
C VAL A 149 25.58 -21.95 -50.64
N ARG A 150 26.56 -22.45 -51.39
CA ARG A 150 26.34 -23.05 -52.71
C ARG A 150 25.47 -24.30 -52.64
N GLU A 151 25.66 -25.14 -51.62
CA GLU A 151 24.81 -26.32 -51.39
C GLU A 151 23.34 -25.93 -51.13
N ILE A 152 23.11 -24.94 -50.25
CA ILE A 152 21.75 -24.44 -49.96
C ILE A 152 21.09 -23.84 -51.20
N LEU A 153 21.84 -23.09 -52.00
CA LEU A 153 21.34 -22.49 -53.25
C LEU A 153 21.07 -23.53 -54.35
N ALA A 154 21.79 -24.65 -54.36
CA ALA A 154 21.57 -25.74 -55.30
C ALA A 154 20.39 -26.66 -54.88
N GLY A 155 19.98 -26.60 -53.62
CA GLY A 155 18.84 -27.36 -53.09
C GLY A 155 17.48 -26.76 -53.43
N ASP A 156 16.42 -27.48 -53.08
CA ASP A 156 15.01 -27.10 -53.28
C ASP A 156 14.38 -26.44 -52.03
N GLY A 157 15.20 -26.03 -51.06
CA GLY A 157 14.72 -25.50 -49.78
C GLY A 157 13.82 -24.27 -49.96
N LEU A 158 14.16 -23.36 -50.88
CA LEU A 158 13.37 -22.16 -51.14
C LEU A 158 11.97 -22.50 -51.69
N SER A 159 11.89 -23.42 -52.65
CA SER A 159 10.60 -23.83 -53.23
C SER A 159 9.77 -24.62 -52.23
N ARG A 160 10.39 -25.47 -51.40
CA ARG A 160 9.70 -26.22 -50.34
C ARG A 160 9.15 -25.30 -49.24
N VAL A 161 9.91 -24.30 -48.81
CA VAL A 161 9.43 -23.30 -47.85
C VAL A 161 8.31 -22.46 -48.48
N GLY A 162 8.46 -22.04 -49.74
CA GLY A 162 7.40 -21.35 -50.48
C GLY A 162 6.11 -22.16 -50.53
N ALA A 163 6.18 -23.46 -50.87
CA ALA A 163 5.02 -24.34 -50.91
C ALA A 163 4.35 -24.50 -49.53
N LEU A 164 5.11 -24.48 -48.43
CA LEU A 164 4.56 -24.50 -47.07
C LEU A 164 3.86 -23.18 -46.72
N LEU A 165 4.44 -22.04 -47.11
CA LEU A 165 3.83 -20.73 -46.92
C LEU A 165 2.55 -20.57 -47.74
N ASP A 166 2.54 -21.03 -48.99
CA ASP A 166 1.36 -21.02 -49.85
C ASP A 166 0.25 -21.91 -49.28
N ARG A 167 0.62 -23.07 -48.70
CA ARG A 167 -0.31 -23.95 -48.01
C ARG A 167 -0.88 -23.29 -46.74
N ASP A 168 -0.06 -22.63 -45.94
CA ASP A 168 -0.53 -21.91 -44.75
C ASP A 168 -1.47 -20.76 -45.12
N ALA A 169 -1.09 -19.97 -46.14
CA ALA A 169 -1.92 -18.90 -46.69
C ALA A 169 -3.26 -19.41 -47.26
N SER A 170 -3.31 -20.64 -47.76
CA SER A 170 -4.57 -21.24 -48.25
C SER A 170 -5.60 -21.46 -47.14
N PHE A 171 -5.18 -21.56 -45.88
CA PHE A 171 -6.06 -21.72 -44.71
C PHE A 171 -6.44 -20.39 -44.04
N ALA A 172 -6.03 -19.26 -44.60
CA ALA A 172 -6.24 -17.95 -43.97
C ALA A 172 -7.72 -17.64 -43.72
N THR A 173 -8.61 -18.11 -44.61
CA THR A 173 -10.06 -17.93 -44.46
C THR A 173 -10.61 -18.76 -43.29
N GLU A 174 -10.29 -20.06 -43.22
CA GLU A 174 -10.75 -20.95 -42.14
C GLU A 174 -10.21 -20.50 -40.77
N VAL A 175 -8.97 -20.02 -40.71
CA VAL A 175 -8.39 -19.49 -39.46
C VAL A 175 -9.10 -18.21 -39.03
N GLY A 176 -9.53 -17.37 -39.98
CA GLY A 176 -10.38 -16.21 -39.67
C GLY A 176 -11.73 -16.62 -39.07
N GLU A 177 -12.33 -17.69 -39.59
CA GLU A 177 -13.59 -18.25 -39.08
C GLU A 177 -13.46 -18.89 -37.70
N LEU A 178 -12.27 -19.37 -37.30
CA LEU A 178 -12.03 -19.91 -35.95
C LEU A 178 -12.31 -18.89 -34.86
N ALA A 179 -11.98 -17.61 -35.08
CA ALA A 179 -12.27 -16.54 -34.12
C ALA A 179 -13.79 -16.32 -33.95
N ASP A 180 -14.54 -16.43 -35.04
CA ASP A 180 -16.00 -16.34 -35.02
C ASP A 180 -16.64 -17.58 -34.36
N LEU A 181 -16.09 -18.77 -34.62
CA LEU A 181 -16.51 -20.01 -33.96
C LEU A 181 -16.25 -19.96 -32.45
N GLU A 182 -15.06 -19.50 -32.03
CA GLU A 182 -14.74 -19.31 -30.61
C GLU A 182 -15.73 -18.34 -29.96
N ARG A 183 -16.00 -17.20 -30.61
CA ARG A 183 -16.99 -16.22 -30.15
C ARG A 183 -18.38 -16.84 -30.03
N LEU A 184 -18.82 -17.64 -31.00
CA LEU A 184 -20.11 -18.32 -30.97
C LEU A 184 -20.19 -19.32 -29.81
N ILE A 185 -19.14 -20.11 -29.59
CA ILE A 185 -19.05 -21.06 -28.46
C ILE A 185 -19.12 -20.31 -27.13
N LEU A 186 -18.37 -19.22 -26.99
CA LEU A 186 -18.38 -18.39 -25.77
C LEU A 186 -19.74 -17.76 -25.51
N TYR A 187 -20.42 -17.27 -26.55
CA TYR A 187 -21.79 -16.75 -26.42
C TYR A 187 -22.77 -17.85 -26.05
N HIS A 188 -22.74 -18.99 -26.72
CA HIS A 188 -23.63 -20.10 -26.39
C HIS A 188 -23.45 -20.58 -24.94
N ALA A 189 -22.20 -20.70 -24.49
CA ALA A 189 -21.88 -21.17 -23.14
C ALA A 189 -22.18 -20.15 -22.04
N ASN A 190 -21.87 -18.86 -22.26
CA ASN A 190 -21.79 -17.89 -21.16
C ASN A 190 -22.71 -16.67 -21.30
N LEU A 191 -23.30 -16.40 -22.47
CA LEU A 191 -24.06 -15.16 -22.70
C LEU A 191 -25.25 -15.04 -21.75
N ASN A 192 -26.04 -16.11 -21.56
CA ASN A 192 -27.18 -16.09 -20.64
C ASN A 192 -26.75 -15.73 -19.21
N ARG A 193 -25.70 -16.40 -18.70
CA ARG A 193 -25.14 -16.13 -17.38
C ARG A 193 -24.62 -14.69 -17.27
N LEU A 194 -23.94 -14.19 -18.30
CA LEU A 194 -23.45 -12.81 -18.33
C LEU A 194 -24.61 -11.80 -18.29
N LEU A 195 -25.66 -11.99 -19.11
CA LEU A 195 -26.83 -11.12 -19.13
C LEU A 195 -27.52 -11.08 -17.76
N ASN A 196 -27.67 -12.23 -17.11
CA ASN A 196 -28.29 -12.34 -15.79
C ASN A 196 -27.46 -11.76 -14.65
N ASN A 197 -26.14 -11.65 -14.81
CA ASN A 197 -25.23 -11.13 -13.78
C ASN A 197 -24.73 -9.70 -14.04
N PHE A 198 -24.87 -9.19 -15.26
CA PHE A 198 -24.31 -7.89 -15.66
C PHE A 198 -25.35 -6.90 -16.17
N VAL A 199 -26.39 -7.38 -16.87
CA VAL A 199 -27.42 -6.52 -17.46
C VAL A 199 -28.63 -6.42 -16.54
N SER A 200 -29.26 -7.55 -16.22
CA SER A 200 -30.45 -7.59 -15.36
C SER A 200 -30.13 -7.73 -13.87
N PHE A 201 -28.96 -8.31 -13.53
CA PHE A 201 -28.61 -8.73 -12.17
C PHE A 201 -29.65 -9.67 -11.53
N SER A 202 -30.41 -10.43 -12.32
CA SER A 202 -31.42 -11.37 -11.82
C SER A 202 -30.83 -12.36 -10.80
N ASP A 203 -29.64 -12.88 -11.08
CA ASP A 203 -28.98 -13.87 -10.22
C ASP A 203 -28.57 -13.28 -8.86
N PHE A 204 -28.39 -11.96 -8.76
CA PHE A 204 -28.09 -11.29 -7.49
C PHE A 204 -29.34 -11.10 -6.61
N TYR A 205 -30.52 -11.02 -7.22
CA TYR A 205 -31.78 -10.86 -6.49
C TYR A 205 -32.47 -12.18 -6.19
N ASP A 206 -31.97 -13.29 -6.73
CA ASP A 206 -32.49 -14.64 -6.51
C ASP A 206 -31.55 -15.42 -5.60
N SER A 207 -32.06 -15.85 -4.44
CA SER A 207 -31.30 -16.65 -3.47
C SER A 207 -30.94 -18.06 -3.96
N GLY A 208 -31.55 -18.54 -5.05
CA GLY A 208 -31.27 -19.86 -5.62
C GLY A 208 -30.04 -19.92 -6.52
N HIS A 209 -29.48 -18.77 -6.91
CA HIS A 209 -28.39 -18.69 -7.88
C HIS A 209 -27.13 -18.07 -7.27
N ASP A 210 -25.97 -18.48 -7.80
CA ASP A 210 -24.67 -17.96 -7.39
C ASP A 210 -24.18 -16.90 -8.36
N GLU A 211 -23.95 -15.69 -7.85
CA GLU A 211 -23.48 -14.57 -8.66
C GLU A 211 -22.08 -14.81 -9.20
N ILE A 212 -21.80 -14.26 -10.38
CA ILE A 212 -20.49 -14.42 -11.04
C ILE A 212 -19.35 -13.66 -10.32
N PHE A 213 -19.66 -12.55 -9.66
CA PHE A 213 -18.67 -11.71 -8.96
C PHE A 213 -18.42 -12.15 -7.51
N ARG A 214 -19.18 -13.14 -7.01
CA ARG A 214 -19.03 -13.68 -5.67
C ARG A 214 -17.92 -14.73 -5.66
N VAL A 215 -16.93 -14.53 -4.82
CA VAL A 215 -15.70 -15.35 -4.79
C VAL A 215 -15.81 -16.53 -3.83
N GLY A 216 -16.63 -16.41 -2.79
CA GLY A 216 -16.72 -17.40 -1.73
C GLY A 216 -17.49 -16.90 -0.52
N ARG A 217 -17.26 -17.54 0.62
CA ARG A 217 -17.98 -17.33 1.88
C ARG A 217 -17.00 -17.09 3.03
N LEU A 218 -17.19 -16.03 3.81
CA LEU A 218 -16.39 -15.75 5.00
C LEU A 218 -17.15 -16.13 6.28
N TYR A 219 -16.52 -16.94 7.12
CA TYR A 219 -16.96 -17.17 8.50
C TYR A 219 -16.14 -16.31 9.45
N ILE A 220 -16.80 -15.39 10.14
CA ILE A 220 -16.17 -14.50 11.11
C ILE A 220 -17.17 -14.09 12.18
N ASP A 221 -16.72 -14.04 13.45
CA ASP A 221 -17.54 -13.55 14.56
C ASP A 221 -18.87 -14.29 14.78
N GLY A 222 -18.90 -15.61 14.53
CA GLY A 222 -20.14 -16.38 14.59
C GLY A 222 -21.15 -15.97 13.51
N ARG A 223 -20.66 -15.44 12.39
CA ARG A 223 -21.47 -15.07 11.22
C ARG A 223 -20.90 -15.68 9.96
N LEU A 224 -21.80 -15.97 9.04
CA LEU A 224 -21.49 -16.27 7.65
C LEU A 224 -21.79 -15.03 6.80
N CYS A 225 -20.79 -14.55 6.07
CA CYS A 225 -20.90 -13.48 5.10
C CYS A 225 -20.72 -14.07 3.69
N ASP A 226 -21.79 -14.08 2.89
CA ASP A 226 -21.77 -14.64 1.54
C ASP A 226 -21.30 -13.61 0.49
N LEU A 227 -21.59 -12.32 0.68
CA LEU A 227 -21.24 -11.29 -0.29
C LEU A 227 -19.76 -10.89 -0.18
N CYS A 228 -18.90 -11.71 -0.78
CA CYS A 228 -17.44 -11.51 -0.86
C CYS A 228 -17.00 -11.27 -2.31
N VAL A 229 -16.28 -10.17 -2.55
CA VAL A 229 -15.71 -9.80 -3.86
C VAL A 229 -14.19 -9.80 -3.81
N GLU A 230 -13.56 -10.10 -4.95
CA GLU A 230 -12.10 -10.08 -5.06
C GLU A 230 -11.60 -8.64 -5.22
N VAL A 231 -10.55 -8.27 -4.49
CA VAL A 231 -10.02 -6.92 -4.47
C VAL A 231 -8.55 -6.95 -4.83
N LYS A 232 -8.15 -6.22 -5.88
CA LYS A 232 -6.73 -6.10 -6.27
C LYS A 232 -5.98 -5.11 -5.38
N ASP A 233 -6.54 -3.90 -5.21
CA ASP A 233 -6.02 -2.87 -4.31
C ASP A 233 -7.09 -2.43 -3.30
N VAL A 234 -6.81 -2.67 -2.03
CA VAL A 234 -7.70 -2.40 -0.90
C VAL A 234 -7.92 -0.90 -0.70
N ASN A 235 -6.92 -0.07 -0.96
CA ASN A 235 -7.02 1.36 -0.68
C ASN A 235 -7.86 2.11 -1.72
N SER A 236 -7.58 1.88 -3.01
CA SER A 236 -8.40 2.42 -4.09
C SER A 236 -9.83 1.89 -4.01
N HIS A 237 -9.99 0.59 -3.74
CA HIS A 237 -11.31 -0.01 -3.64
C HIS A 237 -12.12 0.55 -2.46
N ALA A 238 -11.53 0.71 -1.28
CA ALA A 238 -12.22 1.26 -0.11
C ALA A 238 -12.77 2.68 -0.36
N THR A 239 -12.05 3.48 -1.14
CA THR A 239 -12.42 4.87 -1.45
C THR A 239 -13.67 4.93 -2.32
N LEU A 240 -13.72 4.10 -3.38
CA LEU A 240 -14.88 4.02 -4.27
C LEU A 240 -16.08 3.33 -3.61
N ALA A 241 -15.83 2.25 -2.85
CA ALA A 241 -16.88 1.48 -2.18
C ALA A 241 -17.62 2.28 -1.09
N ALA A 242 -16.98 3.29 -0.49
CA ALA A 242 -17.61 4.17 0.50
C ALA A 242 -18.89 4.86 -0.04
N ALA A 243 -18.98 5.10 -1.35
CA ALA A 243 -20.18 5.66 -1.98
C ALA A 243 -21.38 4.72 -1.93
N GLY A 244 -21.16 3.40 -1.83
CA GLY A 244 -22.18 2.36 -1.79
C GLY A 244 -22.94 2.25 -0.46
N LYS A 245 -22.47 2.90 0.61
CA LYS A 245 -23.10 2.92 1.96
C LYS A 245 -23.33 1.53 2.58
N ILE A 246 -22.55 0.55 2.16
CA ILE A 246 -22.54 -0.81 2.69
C ILE A 246 -21.32 -0.92 3.62
N PHE A 247 -21.46 -1.62 4.74
CA PHE A 247 -20.33 -1.88 5.62
C PHE A 247 -19.41 -2.88 4.95
N MET A 248 -18.14 -2.51 4.76
CA MET A 248 -17.15 -3.36 4.11
C MET A 248 -16.02 -3.70 5.08
N ALA A 249 -15.74 -4.98 5.25
CA ALA A 249 -14.54 -5.49 5.90
C ALA A 249 -13.59 -6.03 4.83
N TYR A 250 -12.41 -5.44 4.71
CA TYR A 250 -11.37 -5.93 3.81
C TYR A 250 -10.50 -6.92 4.56
N CYS A 251 -10.32 -8.09 3.98
CA CYS A 251 -9.51 -9.15 4.56
C CYS A 251 -8.34 -9.51 3.66
N GLU A 252 -7.17 -9.71 4.25
CA GLU A 252 -6.09 -10.46 3.62
C GLU A 252 -6.39 -11.95 3.82
N ILE A 253 -6.44 -12.71 2.73
CA ILE A 253 -6.58 -14.15 2.76
C ILE A 253 -5.28 -14.82 2.36
N ASN A 254 -4.84 -15.75 3.20
CA ASN A 254 -3.60 -16.49 3.03
C ASN A 254 -3.90 -17.98 3.04
N ARG A 255 -3.29 -18.73 2.13
CA ARG A 255 -3.36 -20.18 2.14
C ARG A 255 -2.03 -20.76 2.63
N PRO A 256 -1.98 -21.37 3.83
CA PRO A 256 -0.74 -21.92 4.37
C PRO A 256 -0.10 -22.97 3.46
N ALA A 257 -0.93 -23.79 2.80
CA ALA A 257 -0.48 -24.89 1.94
C ALA A 257 0.23 -24.42 0.67
N THR A 258 -0.29 -23.39 -0.02
CA THR A 258 0.27 -22.92 -1.31
C THR A 258 1.03 -21.59 -1.20
N LYS A 259 1.04 -20.96 -0.02
CA LYS A 259 1.60 -19.62 0.25
C LYS A 259 1.03 -18.52 -0.66
N GLU A 260 -0.15 -18.74 -1.23
CA GLU A 260 -0.87 -17.73 -2.00
C GLU A 260 -1.48 -16.69 -1.06
N LYS A 261 -1.43 -15.43 -1.52
CA LYS A 261 -2.02 -14.28 -0.84
C LYS A 261 -2.98 -13.59 -1.78
N ARG A 262 -4.18 -13.26 -1.29
CA ARG A 262 -5.17 -12.46 -2.02
C ARG A 262 -5.88 -11.51 -1.07
N PHE A 263 -6.57 -10.53 -1.61
CA PHE A 263 -7.41 -9.62 -0.83
C PHE A 263 -8.86 -9.76 -1.25
N ILE A 264 -9.74 -9.74 -0.25
CA ILE A 264 -11.19 -9.80 -0.47
C ILE A 264 -11.87 -8.64 0.25
N GLY A 265 -12.94 -8.15 -0.36
CA GLY A 265 -13.88 -7.20 0.22
C GLY A 265 -15.14 -7.94 0.63
N VAL A 266 -15.49 -7.86 1.91
CA VAL A 266 -16.62 -8.58 2.48
C VAL A 266 -17.68 -7.59 2.91
N ALA A 267 -18.88 -7.71 2.34
CA ALA A 267 -20.01 -6.86 2.69
C ALA A 267 -20.77 -7.45 3.88
N VAL A 268 -20.81 -6.71 4.99
CA VAL A 268 -21.59 -7.08 6.18
C VAL A 268 -22.90 -6.31 6.13
N THR A 269 -24.00 -7.02 5.91
CA THR A 269 -25.28 -6.37 5.55
C THR A 269 -26.38 -6.57 6.58
N ALA A 270 -26.19 -7.49 7.53
CA ALA A 270 -27.06 -7.71 8.69
C ALA A 270 -26.25 -7.98 9.99
N GLY A 271 -26.90 -7.79 11.14
CA GLY A 271 -26.31 -7.99 12.47
C GLY A 271 -25.80 -6.71 13.14
N PHE A 272 -24.72 -6.84 13.92
CA PHE A 272 -24.04 -5.77 14.67
C PHE A 272 -22.56 -5.67 14.31
N ALA A 273 -22.10 -4.54 13.79
CA ALA A 273 -20.71 -4.39 13.36
C ALA A 273 -19.70 -4.20 14.50
N SER A 274 -20.15 -3.92 15.73
CA SER A 274 -19.27 -3.56 16.87
C SER A 274 -18.21 -4.60 17.24
N SER A 275 -18.40 -5.85 16.85
CA SER A 275 -17.51 -6.99 17.11
C SER A 275 -16.51 -7.25 15.97
N LEU A 276 -16.53 -6.44 14.91
CA LEU A 276 -15.57 -6.50 13.82
C LEU A 276 -14.53 -5.39 14.00
N TRP A 277 -13.27 -5.77 14.19
CA TRP A 277 -12.14 -4.86 14.30
C TRP A 277 -10.98 -5.34 13.42
N VAL A 278 -10.09 -4.42 13.07
CA VAL A 278 -8.87 -4.73 12.31
C VAL A 278 -7.98 -5.67 13.12
N GLY A 279 -7.53 -6.75 12.50
CA GLY A 279 -6.75 -7.84 13.11
C GLY A 279 -7.59 -9.01 13.60
N ARG A 280 -8.93 -9.00 13.41
CA ARG A 280 -9.77 -10.16 13.71
C ARG A 280 -9.59 -11.23 12.63
N ASN A 281 -9.42 -12.47 13.08
CA ASN A 281 -9.26 -13.62 12.22
C ASN A 281 -10.63 -14.23 11.85
N GLY A 282 -10.71 -14.81 10.66
CA GLY A 282 -11.83 -15.57 10.15
C GLY A 282 -11.36 -16.68 9.21
N ILE A 283 -12.30 -17.48 8.73
CA ILE A 283 -12.03 -18.58 7.79
C ILE A 283 -12.81 -18.31 6.52
N PHE A 284 -12.12 -18.21 5.40
CA PHE A 284 -12.74 -17.99 4.09
C PHE A 284 -12.74 -19.29 3.28
N TYR A 285 -13.87 -19.61 2.68
CA TYR A 285 -14.01 -20.73 1.74
C TYR A 285 -14.24 -20.16 0.35
N ASP A 286 -13.40 -20.56 -0.61
CA ASP A 286 -13.62 -20.18 -2.00
C ASP A 286 -14.74 -21.00 -2.66
N ARG A 287 -15.04 -20.68 -3.92
CA ARG A 287 -16.05 -21.39 -4.72
C ARG A 287 -15.73 -22.87 -4.97
N GLU A 288 -14.46 -23.26 -4.89
CA GLU A 288 -14.00 -24.64 -5.01
C GLU A 288 -14.03 -25.39 -3.66
N GLY A 289 -14.46 -24.72 -2.58
CA GLY A 289 -14.52 -25.28 -1.23
C GLY A 289 -13.16 -25.32 -0.52
N ARG A 290 -12.15 -24.60 -1.02
CA ARG A 290 -10.82 -24.54 -0.41
C ARG A 290 -10.81 -23.51 0.72
N ASP A 291 -10.14 -23.86 1.82
CA ASP A 291 -10.02 -23.06 3.02
C ASP A 291 -8.84 -22.07 2.95
N TRP A 292 -9.09 -20.87 3.46
CA TRP A 292 -8.14 -19.76 3.54
C TRP A 292 -8.23 -19.11 4.91
N GLU A 293 -7.08 -18.77 5.48
CA GLU A 293 -7.01 -17.96 6.69
C GLU A 293 -7.27 -16.50 6.32
N ALA A 294 -8.28 -15.89 6.93
CA ALA A 294 -8.66 -14.51 6.66
C ALA A 294 -8.33 -13.61 7.86
N VAL A 295 -7.74 -12.44 7.62
CA VAL A 295 -7.50 -11.43 8.65
C VAL A 295 -8.03 -10.08 8.18
N ILE A 296 -8.87 -9.43 8.99
CA ILE A 296 -9.38 -8.09 8.66
C ILE A 296 -8.21 -7.09 8.71
N ILE A 297 -7.95 -6.41 7.59
CA ILE A 297 -6.90 -5.38 7.49
C ILE A 297 -7.46 -3.95 7.49
N LYS A 298 -8.69 -3.76 7.03
CA LYS A 298 -9.33 -2.43 6.93
C LYS A 298 -10.84 -2.55 7.00
N ILE A 299 -11.49 -1.57 7.60
CA ILE A 299 -12.95 -1.50 7.70
C ILE A 299 -13.42 -0.15 7.14
N VAL A 300 -14.47 -0.19 6.31
CA VAL A 300 -15.24 1.00 5.91
C VAL A 300 -16.58 0.94 6.60
N GLU A 301 -16.75 1.81 7.59
CA GLU A 301 -17.92 1.82 8.43
C GLU A 301 -19.15 2.40 7.71
N SER A 302 -20.26 1.66 7.79
CA SER A 302 -21.59 2.10 7.40
C SER A 302 -22.61 1.39 8.30
N PRO A 303 -23.79 1.96 8.55
CA PRO A 303 -24.77 1.35 9.46
C PRO A 303 -25.21 -0.02 8.92
N VAL A 304 -25.15 -1.07 9.76
CA VAL A 304 -25.55 -2.42 9.38
C VAL A 304 -27.03 -2.67 9.66
N SER A 305 -27.52 -2.25 10.83
CA SER A 305 -28.93 -2.40 11.22
C SER A 305 -29.50 -1.17 11.95
N LEU A 306 -30.83 -1.02 11.94
CA LEU A 306 -31.52 0.04 12.69
C LEU A 306 -31.36 -0.14 14.21
N LYS A 307 -31.33 -1.39 14.68
CA LYS A 307 -31.14 -1.73 16.10
C LYS A 307 -29.77 -1.25 16.58
N GLU A 308 -28.73 -1.49 15.79
CA GLU A 308 -27.39 -0.96 16.07
C GLU A 308 -27.38 0.57 16.07
N ALA A 309 -28.00 1.22 15.08
CA ALA A 309 -28.06 2.67 15.00
C ALA A 309 -28.73 3.31 16.23
N PHE A 310 -29.76 2.67 16.79
CA PHE A 310 -30.43 3.13 18.02
C PHE A 310 -29.50 3.13 19.23
N TRP A 311 -28.69 2.07 19.40
CA TRP A 311 -27.78 1.93 20.55
C TRP A 311 -26.43 2.65 20.35
N SER A 312 -26.06 2.97 19.11
CA SER A 312 -24.76 3.54 18.79
C SER A 312 -24.40 4.84 19.55
N PRO A 313 -25.32 5.79 19.82
CA PRO A 313 -24.98 6.99 20.57
C PRO A 313 -24.71 6.68 22.05
N TRP A 314 -25.47 5.75 22.63
CA TRP A 314 -25.32 5.33 24.03
C TRP A 314 -23.99 4.61 24.26
N ILE A 315 -23.59 3.75 23.31
CA ILE A 315 -22.29 3.07 23.35
C ILE A 315 -21.17 4.13 23.33
N LYS A 316 -21.24 5.12 22.44
CA LYS A 316 -20.25 6.22 22.38
C LYS A 316 -20.21 7.04 23.66
N ILE A 317 -21.37 7.38 24.23
CA ILE A 317 -21.44 8.08 25.53
C ILE A 317 -20.77 7.26 26.63
N SER A 318 -21.06 5.96 26.70
CA SER A 318 -20.45 5.08 27.71
C SER A 318 -18.94 4.98 27.57
N ALA A 319 -18.42 4.93 26.33
CA ALA A 319 -16.99 4.93 26.05
C ALA A 319 -16.33 6.23 26.50
N MET A 320 -16.93 7.39 26.17
CA MET A 320 -16.44 8.70 26.62
C MET A 320 -16.40 8.83 28.15
N VAL A 321 -17.44 8.36 28.84
CA VAL A 321 -17.48 8.35 30.31
C VAL A 321 -16.39 7.42 30.87
N GLY A 322 -16.22 6.23 30.28
CA GLY A 322 -15.14 5.31 30.63
C GLY A 322 -13.75 5.94 30.46
N ASP A 323 -13.52 6.66 29.37
CA ASP A 323 -12.26 7.35 29.11
C ASP A 323 -12.02 8.53 30.07
N GLN A 324 -13.07 9.26 30.46
CA GLN A 324 -12.96 10.28 31.51
C GLN A 324 -12.61 9.67 32.86
N ILE A 325 -13.25 8.56 33.24
CA ILE A 325 -12.92 7.82 34.48
C ILE A 325 -11.48 7.33 34.42
N ARG A 326 -11.05 6.74 33.29
CA ARG A 326 -9.66 6.30 33.09
C ARG A 326 -8.68 7.45 33.22
N LYS A 327 -8.91 8.58 32.55
CA LYS A 327 -8.08 9.79 32.67
C LYS A 327 -7.97 10.27 34.11
N LEU A 328 -9.07 10.23 34.88
CA LEU A 328 -9.06 10.58 36.30
C LEU A 328 -8.27 9.56 37.14
N LEU A 329 -8.37 8.26 36.83
CA LEU A 329 -7.61 7.21 37.51
C LEU A 329 -6.11 7.29 37.19
N THR A 330 -5.73 7.54 35.94
CA THR A 330 -4.34 7.73 35.52
C THR A 330 -3.76 9.01 36.13
N ALA A 331 -4.50 10.13 36.13
CA ALA A 331 -4.07 11.35 36.80
C ALA A 331 -3.87 11.16 38.31
N LYS A 332 -4.68 10.29 38.95
CA LYS A 332 -4.46 9.90 40.35
C LYS A 332 -3.25 9.01 40.55
N GLN A 333 -3.00 8.06 39.64
CA GLN A 333 -1.77 7.24 39.68
C GLN A 333 -0.53 8.11 39.50
N ASP A 334 -0.52 9.06 38.56
CA ASP A 334 0.59 9.99 38.35
C ASP A 334 0.78 10.96 39.53
N ALA A 335 -0.31 11.44 40.14
CA ALA A 335 -0.25 12.26 41.36
C ALA A 335 0.28 11.46 42.57
N MET A 336 -0.05 10.17 42.67
CA MET A 336 0.42 9.29 43.75
C MET A 336 1.88 8.87 43.54
N LEU A 337 2.29 8.58 42.30
CA LEU A 337 3.68 8.27 41.94
C LEU A 337 4.59 9.49 42.11
N SER A 338 4.14 10.71 41.75
CA SER A 338 4.91 11.95 41.98
C SER A 338 5.01 12.34 43.46
N ALA A 339 4.01 12.01 44.28
CA ALA A 339 4.11 12.14 45.75
C ALA A 339 5.10 11.13 46.35
N THR A 340 5.18 9.92 45.78
CA THR A 340 6.13 8.88 46.22
C THR A 340 7.56 9.18 45.78
N ALA A 341 7.76 9.73 44.57
CA ALA A 341 9.07 10.18 44.09
C ALA A 341 9.65 11.33 44.95
N LYS A 342 8.80 12.27 45.40
CA LYS A 342 9.18 13.33 46.35
C LYS A 342 9.51 12.81 47.76
N GLN A 343 9.03 11.61 48.11
CA GLN A 343 9.39 10.93 49.35
C GLN A 343 10.73 10.17 49.23
N ILE A 344 11.09 9.70 48.04
CA ILE A 344 12.38 9.04 47.80
C ILE A 344 13.53 10.05 47.75
N ASP A 345 13.31 11.26 47.20
CA ASP A 345 14.29 12.35 47.24
C ASP A 345 14.57 12.90 48.65
N THR A 346 13.66 12.69 49.61
CA THR A 346 13.88 13.06 51.02
C THR A 346 14.53 11.94 51.84
N THR A 347 14.77 10.75 51.26
CA THR A 347 15.35 9.58 51.96
C THR A 347 16.79 9.27 51.53
N THR A 348 17.53 10.23 50.95
CA THR A 348 18.99 10.12 50.70
C THR A 348 19.84 11.01 51.62
N ALA A 349 19.24 11.73 52.56
CA ALA A 349 19.94 12.39 53.65
C ALA A 349 19.52 11.77 54.99
N THR A 350 20.50 11.23 55.72
CA THR A 350 20.41 10.59 57.06
C THR A 350 20.12 9.08 57.11
N VAL A 351 21.18 8.29 56.88
CA VAL A 351 21.33 6.98 57.53
C VAL A 351 22.60 7.03 58.38
N ALA A 352 22.44 7.37 59.66
CA ALA A 352 23.43 7.11 60.69
C ALA A 352 22.70 6.69 61.97
N THR A 353 23.14 5.54 62.50
CA THR A 353 22.88 4.97 63.83
C THR A 353 21.45 4.51 64.15
N GLY A 354 21.37 3.21 64.45
CA GLY A 354 20.14 2.52 64.82
C GLY A 354 19.67 2.83 66.23
N ALA A 355 18.36 2.90 66.37
CA ALA A 355 17.57 2.42 67.49
C ALA A 355 16.11 2.40 67.01
N ARG A 356 15.38 1.33 67.37
CA ARG A 356 13.94 1.17 67.11
C ARG A 356 13.14 2.33 67.73
N PRO A 357 12.08 2.81 67.05
CA PRO A 357 10.92 3.31 67.78
C PRO A 357 9.58 2.78 67.25
N ALA A 358 8.60 2.84 68.16
CA ALA A 358 7.19 2.61 67.95
C ALA A 358 6.49 3.82 67.27
N ALA A 359 5.24 3.59 66.88
CA ALA A 359 4.23 4.52 66.35
C ALA A 359 4.44 5.03 64.90
N ALA A 360 3.49 4.66 64.04
CA ALA A 360 3.32 5.21 62.70
C ALA A 360 2.97 6.72 62.79
N PRO A 361 3.57 7.60 61.97
CA PRO A 361 3.21 9.01 61.95
C PRO A 361 1.82 9.20 61.34
N ARG A 362 1.04 10.10 61.94
CA ARG A 362 -0.18 10.64 61.32
C ARG A 362 0.17 11.31 60.00
N MET A 363 -0.44 10.84 58.93
CA MET A 363 -0.40 11.42 57.60
C MET A 363 -0.95 12.87 57.64
N GLU A 364 -0.14 13.85 57.27
CA GLU A 364 -0.46 15.28 57.30
C GLU A 364 -1.65 15.62 56.38
N GLY A 365 -2.61 16.37 56.91
CA GLY A 365 -3.90 16.68 56.28
C GLY A 365 -3.83 17.54 55.00
N ALA A 366 -2.66 18.09 54.63
CA ALA A 366 -2.53 18.96 53.46
C ALA A 366 -2.45 18.20 52.12
N ALA A 367 -1.80 17.01 52.09
CA ALA A 367 -1.75 16.16 50.90
C ALA A 367 -3.08 15.41 50.67
N LEU A 368 -3.86 15.21 51.73
CA LEU A 368 -5.22 14.69 51.68
C LEU A 368 -6.25 15.77 51.32
N ALA A 369 -6.03 17.02 51.73
CA ALA A 369 -6.95 18.13 51.42
C ALA A 369 -6.97 18.50 49.94
N SER A 370 -5.83 18.46 49.23
CA SER A 370 -5.78 18.76 47.78
C SER A 370 -6.36 17.63 46.92
N SER A 371 -6.18 16.38 47.33
CA SER A 371 -6.77 15.21 46.69
C SER A 371 -8.28 15.09 46.99
N VAL A 372 -8.74 15.45 48.19
CA VAL A 372 -10.17 15.53 48.54
C VAL A 372 -10.84 16.75 47.91
N ALA A 373 -10.15 17.88 47.74
CA ALA A 373 -10.69 19.06 47.06
C ALA A 373 -10.91 18.83 45.56
N ALA A 374 -9.97 18.16 44.86
CA ALA A 374 -10.15 17.81 43.46
C ALA A 374 -11.24 16.74 43.24
N ILE A 375 -11.35 15.77 44.16
CA ILE A 375 -12.48 14.82 44.20
C ILE A 375 -13.78 15.57 44.51
N GLY A 376 -13.77 16.54 45.43
CA GLY A 376 -14.91 17.36 45.81
C GLY A 376 -15.40 18.27 44.69
N ILE A 377 -14.51 18.76 43.82
CA ILE A 377 -14.87 19.57 42.65
C ILE A 377 -15.43 18.68 41.53
N ALA A 378 -14.87 17.49 41.29
CA ALA A 378 -15.38 16.57 40.26
C ALA A 378 -16.70 15.88 40.68
N VAL A 379 -16.80 15.43 41.94
CA VAL A 379 -18.04 14.94 42.56
C VAL A 379 -19.03 16.09 42.76
N GLY A 380 -18.56 17.31 42.97
CA GLY A 380 -19.38 18.52 43.01
C GLY A 380 -19.96 18.90 41.64
N LEU A 381 -19.21 18.72 40.55
CA LEU A 381 -19.69 18.94 39.18
C LEU A 381 -20.66 17.85 38.73
N LEU A 382 -20.39 16.58 39.02
CA LEU A 382 -21.33 15.47 38.80
C LEU A 382 -22.57 15.60 39.70
N GLY A 383 -22.37 15.96 40.97
CA GLY A 383 -23.44 16.20 41.94
C GLY A 383 -24.28 17.44 41.63
N SER A 384 -23.68 18.47 41.01
CA SER A 384 -24.36 19.66 40.50
C SER A 384 -25.14 19.35 39.23
N ALA A 385 -24.59 18.57 38.31
CA ALA A 385 -25.30 18.13 37.10
C ALA A 385 -26.48 17.20 37.44
N VAL A 386 -26.28 16.23 38.34
CA VAL A 386 -27.33 15.34 38.84
C VAL A 386 -28.33 16.12 39.70
N GLY A 387 -27.86 17.04 40.55
CA GLY A 387 -28.70 17.90 41.38
C GLY A 387 -29.56 18.88 40.57
N GLY A 388 -29.01 19.44 39.49
CA GLY A 388 -29.73 20.27 38.52
C GLY A 388 -30.76 19.48 37.72
N LEU A 389 -30.46 18.22 37.38
CA LEU A 389 -31.44 17.33 36.76
C LEU A 389 -32.58 16.97 37.73
N ILE A 390 -32.25 16.67 39.00
CA ILE A 390 -33.21 16.36 40.05
C ILE A 390 -34.09 17.57 40.39
N SER A 391 -33.55 18.79 40.41
CA SER A 391 -34.32 20.01 40.69
C SER A 391 -35.34 20.31 39.58
N VAL A 392 -34.94 20.17 38.31
CA VAL A 392 -35.84 20.30 37.14
C VAL A 392 -36.92 19.23 37.14
N ILE A 393 -36.58 18.00 37.53
CA ILE A 393 -37.52 16.86 37.60
C ILE A 393 -38.49 17.02 38.80
N SER A 394 -38.06 17.59 39.92
CA SER A 394 -38.86 17.71 41.15
C SER A 394 -40.11 18.58 41.07
N GLY A 395 -40.19 19.48 40.08
CA GLY A 395 -41.36 20.34 39.85
C GLY A 395 -42.40 19.77 38.87
N LEU A 396 -42.16 18.59 38.28
CA LEU A 396 -42.99 18.05 37.19
C LEU A 396 -43.83 16.86 37.66
N PRO A 397 -45.09 16.70 37.22
CA PRO A 397 -45.87 15.49 37.48
C PRO A 397 -45.21 14.23 36.86
N PRO A 398 -45.37 13.05 37.48
CA PRO A 398 -44.70 11.79 37.11
C PRO A 398 -44.85 11.37 35.63
N TRP A 399 -45.98 11.69 34.99
CA TRP A 399 -46.15 11.47 33.55
C TRP A 399 -45.23 12.34 32.69
N LYS A 400 -45.02 13.62 33.07
CA LYS A 400 -44.12 14.53 32.33
C LYS A 400 -42.66 14.11 32.45
N THR A 401 -42.28 13.45 33.55
CA THR A 401 -40.91 12.98 33.75
C THR A 401 -40.63 11.69 32.99
N LEU A 402 -41.61 10.77 32.94
CA LEU A 402 -41.57 9.64 32.01
C LEU A 402 -41.51 10.10 30.54
N ALA A 403 -42.35 11.07 30.16
CA ALA A 403 -42.33 11.66 28.83
C ALA A 403 -41.01 12.37 28.53
N GLY A 404 -40.41 13.04 29.53
CA GLY A 404 -39.10 13.69 29.41
C GLY A 404 -37.96 12.70 29.19
N VAL A 405 -37.94 11.58 29.93
CA VAL A 405 -36.97 10.49 29.70
C VAL A 405 -37.14 9.92 28.30
N LEU A 406 -38.37 9.62 27.88
CA LEU A 406 -38.64 9.15 26.52
C LEU A 406 -38.19 10.17 25.46
N ALA A 407 -38.43 11.46 25.69
CA ALA A 407 -38.01 12.54 24.81
C ALA A 407 -36.48 12.63 24.69
N ILE A 408 -35.73 12.42 25.78
CA ILE A 408 -34.26 12.35 25.75
C ILE A 408 -33.81 11.13 24.92
N PHE A 409 -34.41 9.96 25.16
CA PHE A 409 -34.09 8.77 24.38
C PHE A 409 -34.34 8.98 22.88
N LEU A 410 -35.46 9.60 22.50
CA LEU A 410 -35.78 9.94 21.11
C LEU A 410 -34.88 11.04 20.55
N ALA A 411 -34.51 12.05 21.33
CA ALA A 411 -33.63 13.13 20.88
C ALA A 411 -32.20 12.63 20.62
N VAL A 412 -31.70 11.71 21.44
CA VAL A 412 -30.35 11.13 21.30
C VAL A 412 -30.31 10.05 20.21
N SER A 413 -31.27 9.13 20.20
CA SER A 413 -31.27 7.98 19.27
C SER A 413 -31.97 8.27 17.93
N GLY A 414 -33.01 9.11 17.92
CA GLY A 414 -33.87 9.37 16.77
C GLY A 414 -33.11 9.85 15.54
N PRO A 415 -32.27 10.89 15.62
CA PRO A 415 -31.46 11.34 14.48
C PRO A 415 -30.58 10.23 13.89
N SER A 416 -29.99 9.39 14.74
CA SER A 416 -29.13 8.27 14.31
C SER A 416 -29.91 7.18 13.59
N VAL A 417 -31.11 6.85 14.08
CA VAL A 417 -32.01 5.88 13.44
C VAL A 417 -32.53 6.41 12.10
N ILE A 418 -32.90 7.69 12.02
CA ILE A 418 -33.35 8.33 10.78
C ILE A 418 -32.23 8.32 9.73
N LEU A 419 -31.01 8.72 10.12
CA LEU A 419 -29.86 8.70 9.22
C LEU A 419 -29.54 7.27 8.76
N ALA A 420 -29.56 6.30 9.67
CA ALA A 420 -29.35 4.90 9.33
C ALA A 420 -30.43 4.40 8.38
N TYR A 421 -31.71 4.73 8.60
CA TYR A 421 -32.80 4.35 7.71
C TYR A 421 -32.59 4.84 6.27
N PHE A 422 -32.18 6.10 6.08
CA PHE A 422 -31.87 6.62 4.75
C PHE A 422 -30.63 5.96 4.14
N LYS A 423 -29.57 5.73 4.93
CA LYS A 423 -28.36 5.04 4.45
C LYS A 423 -28.65 3.59 4.05
N LEU A 424 -29.43 2.86 4.85
CA LEU A 424 -29.83 1.47 4.60
C LEU A 424 -30.69 1.32 3.35
N ARG A 425 -31.61 2.26 3.09
CA ARG A 425 -32.42 2.27 1.85
C ARG A 425 -31.66 2.72 0.61
N ALA A 426 -30.58 3.47 0.81
CA ALA A 426 -29.73 3.98 -0.26
C ALA A 426 -28.47 3.12 -0.48
N ARG A 427 -28.42 1.90 0.05
CA ARG A 427 -27.34 0.94 -0.20
C ARG A 427 -27.29 0.58 -1.68
N ASP A 428 -26.10 0.70 -2.27
CA ASP A 428 -25.86 0.45 -3.68
C ASP A 428 -24.60 -0.40 -3.84
N LEU A 429 -24.73 -1.51 -4.55
CA LEU A 429 -23.61 -2.42 -4.84
C LEU A 429 -22.78 -1.94 -6.04
N ALA A 430 -23.31 -1.05 -6.90
CA ALA A 430 -22.62 -0.63 -8.12
C ALA A 430 -21.23 0.00 -7.87
N PRO A 431 -21.03 0.89 -6.88
CA PRO A 431 -19.69 1.43 -6.58
C PRO A 431 -18.67 0.36 -6.14
N ILE A 432 -19.15 -0.72 -5.50
CA ILE A 432 -18.30 -1.84 -5.06
C ILE A 432 -17.86 -2.66 -6.28
N LEU A 433 -18.78 -2.97 -7.20
CA LEU A 433 -18.43 -3.70 -8.42
C LEU A 433 -17.54 -2.87 -9.36
N ASN A 434 -17.82 -1.57 -9.49
CA ASN A 434 -16.96 -0.66 -10.26
C ASN A 434 -15.53 -0.61 -9.70
N ALA A 435 -15.38 -0.68 -8.38
CA ALA A 435 -14.09 -0.77 -7.73
C ALA A 435 -13.36 -2.12 -7.98
N CYS A 436 -14.11 -3.19 -8.29
CA CYS A 436 -13.58 -4.49 -8.73
C CYS A 436 -13.21 -4.50 -10.23
N GLY A 437 -13.45 -3.42 -10.97
CA GLY A 437 -13.18 -3.31 -12.40
C GLY A 437 -14.37 -3.69 -13.30
N TRP A 438 -15.56 -3.88 -12.73
CA TRP A 438 -16.79 -4.03 -13.51
C TRP A 438 -17.23 -2.67 -14.07
N ALA A 439 -17.89 -2.65 -15.23
CA ALA A 439 -18.40 -1.41 -15.83
C ALA A 439 -19.92 -1.30 -15.63
N VAL A 440 -20.34 -1.12 -14.38
CA VAL A 440 -21.76 -1.05 -14.00
C VAL A 440 -22.23 0.40 -13.97
N ASN A 441 -23.16 0.74 -14.86
CA ASN A 441 -23.75 2.09 -14.96
C ASN A 441 -25.09 2.22 -14.23
N SER A 442 -25.74 1.11 -13.89
CA SER A 442 -27.03 1.08 -13.18
C SER A 442 -26.84 1.01 -11.66
N ARG A 443 -27.82 1.51 -10.91
CA ARG A 443 -27.82 1.35 -9.44
C ARG A 443 -28.32 -0.04 -9.07
N ILE A 444 -27.58 -0.75 -8.23
CA ILE A 444 -27.92 -2.09 -7.76
C ILE A 444 -28.28 -2.00 -6.28
N ARG A 445 -29.58 -1.87 -6.00
CA ARG A 445 -30.04 -1.56 -4.64
C ARG A 445 -30.05 -2.80 -3.75
N VAL A 446 -29.37 -2.72 -2.62
CA VAL A 446 -29.42 -3.78 -1.59
C VAL A 446 -30.48 -3.41 -0.56
N THR A 447 -31.66 -4.01 -0.67
CA THR A 447 -32.73 -3.79 0.31
C THR A 447 -32.39 -4.45 1.65
N MET A 448 -33.04 -4.03 2.75
CA MET A 448 -32.82 -4.67 4.06
C MET A 448 -33.23 -6.16 4.10
N ARG A 449 -34.21 -6.56 3.29
CA ARG A 449 -34.61 -7.97 3.18
C ARG A 449 -33.54 -8.78 2.46
N LEU A 450 -33.03 -8.25 1.34
CA LEU A 450 -31.95 -8.86 0.59
C LEU A 450 -30.64 -8.89 1.39
N GLY A 451 -30.28 -7.83 2.12
CA GLY A 451 -29.10 -7.85 2.97
C GLY A 451 -29.11 -8.97 4.03
N ARG A 452 -30.28 -9.36 4.52
CA ARG A 452 -30.39 -10.48 5.48
C ARG A 452 -30.06 -11.85 4.87
N THR A 453 -30.04 -11.98 3.54
CA THR A 453 -29.66 -13.23 2.86
C THR A 453 -28.16 -13.31 2.58
N PHE A 454 -27.40 -12.24 2.79
CA PHE A 454 -25.95 -12.23 2.58
C PHE A 454 -25.14 -12.28 3.89
N THR A 455 -25.80 -12.09 5.04
CA THR A 455 -25.16 -12.17 6.34
C THR A 455 -26.05 -12.91 7.32
N HIS A 456 -25.62 -14.11 7.68
CA HIS A 456 -26.33 -15.00 8.59
C HIS A 456 -25.61 -15.06 9.94
N GLU A 457 -26.34 -14.86 11.03
CA GLU A 457 -25.83 -15.09 12.39
C GLU A 457 -25.93 -16.57 12.73
N ALA A 458 -24.95 -17.09 13.48
CA ALA A 458 -24.98 -18.46 13.96
C ALA A 458 -26.22 -18.68 14.84
N ALA A 459 -27.10 -19.55 14.37
CA ALA A 459 -28.25 -20.04 15.12
C ALA A 459 -28.04 -21.53 15.41
N LEU A 460 -28.55 -21.99 16.56
CA LEU A 460 -28.65 -23.42 16.77
C LEU A 460 -29.63 -24.02 15.74
N PRO A 461 -29.36 -25.24 15.25
CA PRO A 461 -30.32 -25.98 14.43
C PRO A 461 -31.68 -26.08 15.14
N PRO A 462 -32.79 -26.19 14.38
CA PRO A 462 -34.10 -26.48 14.97
C PRO A 462 -33.98 -27.72 15.86
N ASP A 463 -34.57 -27.66 17.06
CA ASP A 463 -34.59 -28.73 18.06
C ASP A 463 -33.23 -29.11 18.68
N ALA A 464 -32.15 -28.38 18.36
CA ALA A 464 -30.89 -28.52 19.06
C ALA A 464 -30.89 -27.69 20.35
N HIS A 465 -30.62 -28.36 21.48
CA HIS A 465 -30.38 -27.70 22.76
C HIS A 465 -28.91 -27.91 23.16
N LEU A 466 -28.30 -26.90 23.78
CA LEU A 466 -26.97 -27.05 24.36
C LEU A 466 -27.09 -27.96 25.58
N GLU A 467 -26.71 -29.24 25.44
CA GLU A 467 -26.73 -30.23 26.54
C GLU A 467 -25.52 -30.10 27.50
N LEU A 468 -24.58 -29.21 27.21
CA LEU A 468 -23.48 -28.93 28.12
C LEU A 468 -24.00 -28.07 29.27
N GLY A 469 -24.06 -28.67 30.46
CA GLY A 469 -23.98 -27.94 31.72
C GLY A 469 -22.65 -27.18 31.74
N ASP A 470 -22.63 -26.02 31.11
CA ASP A 470 -21.47 -25.14 31.05
C ASP A 470 -21.08 -24.78 32.49
N ALA A 471 -19.96 -25.33 32.94
CA ALA A 471 -19.42 -25.11 34.28
C ALA A 471 -19.11 -23.62 34.55
N PHE A 472 -19.00 -22.82 33.48
CA PHE A 472 -18.80 -21.38 33.51
C PHE A 472 -19.97 -20.61 32.89
N ALA A 473 -21.16 -21.23 32.76
CA ALA A 473 -22.36 -20.50 32.40
C ALA A 473 -22.58 -19.45 33.48
N GLU A 474 -22.18 -18.21 33.20
CA GLU A 474 -22.55 -17.09 34.02
C GLU A 474 -24.07 -17.08 34.03
N ASN A 475 -24.65 -17.45 35.16
CA ASN A 475 -26.08 -17.36 35.36
C ASN A 475 -26.42 -15.87 35.52
N ARG A 476 -26.31 -15.14 34.40
CA ARG A 476 -26.57 -13.71 34.29
C ARG A 476 -28.01 -13.42 34.65
N ARG A 477 -28.90 -14.41 34.72
CA ARG A 477 -30.25 -14.22 35.25
C ARG A 477 -30.18 -13.61 36.65
N GLY A 478 -29.34 -14.12 37.56
CA GLY A 478 -29.21 -13.56 38.91
C GLY A 478 -28.68 -12.12 38.91
N ALA A 479 -27.60 -11.86 38.15
CA ALA A 479 -27.00 -10.53 38.04
C ALA A 479 -27.94 -9.52 37.34
N VAL A 480 -28.58 -9.91 36.24
CA VAL A 480 -29.56 -9.11 35.50
C VAL A 480 -30.80 -8.86 36.36
N TRP A 481 -31.32 -9.85 37.07
CA TRP A 481 -32.41 -9.64 38.02
C TRP A 481 -31.99 -8.72 39.16
N SER A 482 -30.79 -8.87 39.70
CA SER A 482 -30.28 -7.97 40.74
C SER A 482 -30.10 -6.54 40.23
N LEU A 483 -29.67 -6.34 38.97
CA LEU A 483 -29.59 -5.03 38.31
C LEU A 483 -30.98 -4.45 37.99
N ILE A 484 -31.94 -5.29 37.59
CA ILE A 484 -33.33 -4.88 37.37
C ILE A 484 -33.95 -4.44 38.70
N VAL A 485 -33.77 -5.23 39.77
CA VAL A 485 -34.27 -4.92 41.11
C VAL A 485 -33.58 -3.67 41.66
N ALA A 486 -32.26 -3.54 41.51
CA ALA A 486 -31.52 -2.34 41.91
C ALA A 486 -31.95 -1.11 41.10
N GLY A 487 -32.18 -1.26 39.80
CA GLY A 487 -32.72 -0.21 38.94
C GLY A 487 -34.15 0.18 39.34
N LEU A 488 -35.01 -0.79 39.63
CA LEU A 488 -36.36 -0.57 40.12
C LEU A 488 -36.35 0.13 41.49
N ALA A 489 -35.48 -0.31 42.39
CA ALA A 489 -35.28 0.31 43.71
C ALA A 489 -34.74 1.73 43.59
N LEU A 490 -33.83 2.01 42.65
CA LEU A 490 -33.34 3.35 42.37
C LEU A 490 -34.45 4.25 41.81
N VAL A 491 -35.26 3.74 40.87
CA VAL A 491 -36.43 4.46 40.32
C VAL A 491 -37.44 4.76 41.42
N LEU A 492 -37.76 3.77 42.27
CA LEU A 492 -38.64 3.93 43.44
C LEU A 492 -38.07 4.91 44.46
N PHE A 493 -36.77 4.84 44.74
CA PHE A 493 -36.07 5.78 45.63
C PHE A 493 -36.12 7.20 45.08
N VAL A 494 -35.93 7.38 43.77
CA VAL A 494 -36.06 8.68 43.09
C VAL A 494 -37.51 9.18 43.17
N TYR A 495 -38.50 8.33 42.89
CA TYR A 495 -39.93 8.66 43.04
C TYR A 495 -40.30 9.06 44.48
N TRP A 496 -39.73 8.39 45.48
CA TRP A 496 -39.89 8.72 46.89
C TRP A 496 -39.11 10.00 47.25
N ARG A 497 -37.97 10.26 46.60
CA ARG A 497 -37.19 11.50 46.76
C ARG A 497 -37.90 12.73 46.23
N LEU A 498 -38.69 12.54 45.17
CA LEU A 498 -39.50 13.56 44.52
C LEU A 498 -40.90 13.69 45.14
N GLY A 499 -41.25 12.85 46.12
CA GLY A 499 -42.51 12.92 46.88
C GLY A 499 -43.74 12.39 46.14
N TRP A 500 -43.60 11.86 44.92
CA TRP A 500 -44.72 11.36 44.11
C TRP A 500 -45.32 10.05 44.63
N LEU A 501 -44.58 9.30 45.45
CA LEU A 501 -45.08 8.11 46.15
C LEU A 501 -45.87 8.45 47.42
N ASN A 502 -45.82 9.70 47.92
CA ASN A 502 -46.47 10.07 49.19
C ASN A 502 -47.99 9.87 49.15
N ALA A 503 -48.64 10.05 48.00
CA ALA A 503 -50.09 9.84 47.85
C ALA A 503 -50.54 8.37 48.02
N TRP A 504 -49.60 7.41 47.97
CA TRP A 504 -49.86 5.97 48.02
C TRP A 504 -49.17 5.30 49.21
N LEU A 505 -48.46 6.07 50.04
CA LEU A 505 -47.71 5.58 51.21
C LEU A 505 -48.46 5.90 52.51
N PRO A 506 -48.37 5.05 53.54
CA PRO A 506 -48.86 5.39 54.88
C PRO A 506 -48.18 6.65 55.42
N SER A 507 -48.91 7.46 56.19
CA SER A 507 -48.46 8.77 56.71
C SER A 507 -47.14 8.71 57.52
N SER A 508 -46.77 7.55 58.03
CA SER A 508 -45.48 7.30 58.71
C SER A 508 -44.27 7.38 57.77
N TRP A 509 -44.44 7.15 56.47
CA TRP A 509 -43.36 7.02 55.47
C TRP A 509 -43.35 8.17 54.46
N GLU A 510 -44.27 9.12 54.60
CA GLU A 510 -44.27 10.34 53.82
C GLU A 510 -43.01 11.16 54.09
N ARG A 511 -42.39 11.64 53.02
CA ARG A 511 -41.31 12.61 53.14
C ARG A 511 -41.90 13.94 53.64
N ARG A 512 -41.70 14.27 54.91
CA ARG A 512 -41.93 15.62 55.44
C ARG A 512 -41.02 16.62 54.73
N SER A 513 -41.57 17.40 53.81
CA SER A 513 -40.94 18.61 53.31
C SER A 513 -40.71 19.52 54.51
N ARG A 514 -39.46 19.87 54.82
CA ARG A 514 -39.18 21.02 55.69
C ARG A 514 -39.61 22.28 54.93
N ALA A 515 -40.90 22.60 54.94
CA ALA A 515 -41.38 23.95 54.71
C ALA A 515 -41.07 24.76 55.97
N GLY A 516 -40.57 25.99 55.76
CA GLY A 516 -39.84 26.78 56.75
C GLY A 516 -40.53 26.97 58.11
N ASP A 517 -39.70 27.07 59.15
CA ASP A 517 -40.12 27.46 60.49
C ASP A 517 -40.84 28.83 60.42
N PRO A 518 -42.05 28.98 60.97
CA PRO A 518 -42.58 30.30 61.27
C PRO A 518 -41.76 30.92 62.43
N PRO A 519 -41.54 32.25 62.44
CA PRO A 519 -40.75 32.88 63.49
C PRO A 519 -41.41 32.68 64.86
N ALA A 520 -40.61 32.32 65.86
CA ALA A 520 -41.04 32.09 67.22
C ALA A 520 -41.74 33.32 67.81
N THR A 521 -43.01 33.16 68.18
CA THR A 521 -43.75 34.12 69.00
C THR A 521 -43.17 34.11 70.42
N VAL A 522 -42.46 35.19 70.76
CA VAL A 522 -42.05 35.49 72.13
C VAL A 522 -43.30 35.85 72.94
N VAL A 523 -43.64 35.00 73.92
CA VAL A 523 -44.67 35.29 74.92
C VAL A 523 -43.99 35.99 76.10
N MET A 524 -44.34 37.24 76.36
CA MET A 524 -44.05 37.93 77.63
C MET A 524 -45.35 38.04 78.46
N PRO A 525 -45.29 37.88 79.79
CA PRO A 525 -46.48 37.80 80.63
C PRO A 525 -47.12 39.17 80.93
N ARG A 526 -48.43 39.12 81.15
CA ARG A 526 -49.36 40.21 81.51
C ARG A 526 -49.00 40.89 82.84
N GLU A 527 -49.12 42.22 82.87
CA GLU A 527 -49.60 42.97 84.03
C GLU A 527 -50.94 43.63 83.70
N THR A 528 -51.88 43.53 84.64
CA THR A 528 -53.25 44.02 84.61
C THR A 528 -53.38 45.36 85.36
N PRO A 529 -54.50 46.09 85.21
CA PRO A 529 -54.50 47.53 84.98
C PRO A 529 -54.89 48.36 86.20
N GLU A 530 -54.63 49.67 86.15
CA GLU A 530 -55.43 50.67 86.84
C GLU A 530 -55.72 51.87 85.92
N LYS A 531 -56.98 52.30 85.96
CA LYS A 531 -57.63 53.44 85.29
C LYS A 531 -58.12 54.38 86.43
N PRO A 532 -58.66 55.60 86.20
CA PRO A 532 -59.39 56.10 85.03
C PRO A 532 -58.63 57.02 84.06
#